data_AF-A0A2U3EUK8-F1
#
_entry.id   AF-A0A2U3EUK8-F1
#
_cell.length_a   1.000
_cell.length_b   1.000
_cell.length_c   1.000
_cell.angle_alpha   90.00
_cell.angle_beta   90.00
_cell.angle_gamma   90.00
#
_symmetry.space_group_name_H-M   'P 1'
#
loop_
_entity.id
_entity.type
_entity.pdbx_description
1 polymer ?
#
loop_
_entity_poly.entity_id
_entity_poly.type
_entity_poly.pdbx_seq_one_letter_code
_entity_poly.pdbx_strand_id
1 'polypeptide(L)'
;MDILLERWCESRPWYRVLFWCLGSLLAGLAAWGTLLRPLDRQCAERQRQMIQDARTNAALWPAVRKGPFRPETTDTLALTAFSPLDFQGDNATLVHWKPLQNGGELMLEVEWQALPALFSRLAQRDVQIAAFAIAPQGTALRLRLELEHAK
;
A
#
# COMPACT_ATOMS: atom_id res chain seq x y z
N MET A 1 -60.21 -4.16 23.83
CA MET A 1 -58.98 -4.92 23.48
C MET A 1 -58.41 -5.63 24.72
N ASP A 2 -59.22 -5.77 25.77
CA ASP A 2 -58.74 -5.95 27.15
C ASP A 2 -58.78 -7.41 27.59
N ILE A 3 -59.60 -8.24 26.93
CA ILE A 3 -59.78 -9.67 27.20
C ILE A 3 -58.50 -10.49 26.92
N LEU A 4 -57.68 -10.06 25.94
CA LEU A 4 -56.39 -10.68 25.66
C LEU A 4 -55.32 -10.29 26.69
N LEU A 5 -55.38 -9.05 27.20
CA LEU A 5 -54.48 -8.57 28.26
C LEU A 5 -54.81 -9.21 29.61
N GLU A 6 -56.09 -9.38 29.92
CA GLU A 6 -56.58 -9.97 31.16
C GLU A 6 -56.23 -11.46 31.24
N ARG A 7 -56.42 -12.19 30.14
CA ARG A 7 -56.02 -13.61 30.02
C ARG A 7 -54.49 -13.80 29.97
N TRP A 8 -53.75 -12.78 29.55
CA TRP A 8 -52.28 -12.74 29.64
C TRP A 8 -51.80 -12.45 31.08
N CYS A 9 -52.59 -11.76 31.90
CA CYS A 9 -52.35 -11.53 33.32
C CYS A 9 -52.58 -12.77 34.19
N GLU A 10 -53.52 -13.64 33.83
CA GLU A 10 -53.70 -14.93 34.51
C GLU A 10 -52.70 -16.01 34.07
N SER A 11 -51.96 -15.78 32.98
CA SER A 11 -50.98 -16.75 32.48
C SER A 11 -49.76 -16.88 33.40
N ARG A 12 -49.33 -18.13 33.62
CA ARG A 12 -48.25 -18.51 34.54
C ARG A 12 -46.98 -17.67 34.27
N PRO A 13 -46.38 -17.01 35.28
CA PRO A 13 -45.35 -15.97 35.11
C PRO A 13 -44.13 -16.43 34.29
N TRP A 14 -43.86 -17.74 34.27
CA TRP A 14 -42.84 -18.40 33.45
C TRP A 14 -42.97 -18.14 31.94
N TYR A 15 -44.19 -18.08 31.39
CA TYR A 15 -44.38 -17.83 29.95
C TYR A 15 -43.96 -16.42 29.53
N ARG A 16 -44.12 -15.44 30.42
CA ARG A 16 -43.65 -14.07 30.19
C ARG A 16 -42.13 -14.02 30.12
N VAL A 17 -41.47 -14.70 31.06
CA VAL A 17 -40.00 -14.80 31.09
C VAL A 17 -39.48 -15.44 29.81
N LEU A 18 -40.08 -16.55 29.36
CA LEU A 18 -39.73 -17.19 28.10
C LEU A 18 -39.90 -16.26 26.90
N PHE A 19 -41.01 -15.51 26.84
CA PHE A 19 -41.25 -14.57 25.75
C PHE A 19 -40.23 -13.42 25.75
N TRP A 20 -39.91 -12.86 26.91
CA TRP A 20 -38.88 -11.82 27.06
C TRP A 20 -37.47 -12.36 26.72
N CYS A 21 -37.14 -13.58 27.16
CA CYS A 21 -35.88 -14.24 26.80
C CYS A 21 -35.78 -14.47 25.29
N LEU A 22 -36.84 -14.97 24.66
CA LEU A 22 -36.87 -15.22 23.22
C LEU A 22 -36.75 -13.91 22.43
N GLY A 23 -37.47 -12.86 22.84
CA GLY A 23 -37.40 -11.54 22.23
C GLY A 23 -35.99 -10.93 22.37
N SER A 24 -35.38 -11.03 23.54
CA SER A 24 -34.01 -10.57 23.78
C SER A 24 -32.98 -11.35 22.96
N LEU A 25 -33.16 -12.66 22.81
CA LEU A 25 -32.29 -13.50 21.99
C LEU A 25 -32.37 -13.09 20.51
N LEU A 26 -33.58 -12.90 19.99
CA LEU A 26 -33.83 -12.45 18.62
C LEU A 26 -33.26 -11.04 18.37
N ALA A 27 -33.45 -10.11 19.31
CA ALA A 27 -32.89 -8.76 19.22
C ALA A 27 -31.35 -8.79 19.25
N GLY A 28 -30.75 -9.64 20.11
CA GLY A 28 -29.30 -9.84 20.17
C GLY A 28 -28.73 -10.41 18.87
N LEU A 29 -29.37 -11.42 18.28
CA LEU A 29 -28.99 -12.00 17.00
C LEU A 29 -29.13 -10.99 15.84
N ALA A 30 -30.19 -10.19 15.85
CA ALA A 30 -30.38 -9.13 14.86
C ALA A 30 -29.29 -8.06 14.97
N ALA A 31 -29.01 -7.56 16.18
CA ALA A 31 -27.95 -6.59 16.44
C ALA A 31 -26.55 -7.13 16.09
N TRP A 32 -26.30 -8.41 16.37
CA TRP A 32 -25.07 -9.10 15.98
C TRP A 32 -24.92 -9.21 14.46
N GLY A 33 -25.99 -9.60 13.77
CA GLY A 33 -26.01 -9.71 12.31
C GLY A 33 -25.84 -8.37 11.60
N THR A 34 -26.35 -7.27 12.18
CA THR A 34 -26.14 -5.92 11.64
C THR A 34 -24.75 -5.36 11.91
N LEU A 35 -24.01 -5.87 12.91
CA LEU A 35 -22.62 -5.46 13.19
C LEU A 35 -21.58 -6.30 12.43
N LEU A 36 -21.84 -7.58 12.20
CA LEU A 36 -20.93 -8.46 11.43
C LEU A 36 -21.00 -8.22 9.91
N ARG A 37 -22.21 -8.01 9.37
CA ARG A 37 -22.40 -7.74 7.93
C ARG A 37 -21.64 -6.52 7.39
N PRO A 38 -21.54 -5.36 8.08
CA PRO A 38 -20.79 -4.23 7.56
C PRO A 38 -19.28 -4.52 7.53
N LEU A 39 -18.75 -5.31 8.47
CA LEU A 39 -17.34 -5.71 8.45
C LEU A 39 -17.06 -6.62 7.24
N ASP A 40 -17.92 -7.60 6.99
CA ASP A 40 -17.78 -8.50 5.84
C ASP A 40 -17.89 -7.75 4.50
N ARG A 41 -18.82 -6.78 4.41
CA ARG A 41 -18.93 -5.90 3.24
C ARG A 41 -17.70 -5.04 3.02
N GLN A 42 -17.15 -4.42 4.07
CA GLN A 42 -15.93 -3.61 3.98
C GLN A 42 -14.73 -4.45 3.53
N CYS A 43 -14.59 -5.67 4.07
CA CYS A 43 -13.55 -6.61 3.65
C CYS A 43 -13.73 -7.03 2.19
N ALA A 44 -14.95 -7.39 1.79
CA ALA A 44 -15.26 -7.78 0.41
C ALA A 44 -15.05 -6.62 -0.58
N GLU A 45 -15.40 -5.39 -0.21
CA GLU A 45 -15.16 -4.18 -1.01
C GLU A 45 -13.66 -3.91 -1.17
N ARG A 46 -12.90 -3.93 -0.06
CA ARG A 46 -11.44 -3.76 -0.09
C ARG A 46 -10.76 -4.85 -0.93
N GLN A 47 -11.21 -6.09 -0.82
CA GLN A 47 -10.70 -7.19 -1.61
C GLN A 47 -11.03 -7.02 -3.10
N ARG A 48 -12.22 -6.53 -3.44
CA ARG A 48 -12.58 -6.20 -4.83
C ARG A 48 -11.68 -5.10 -5.40
N GLN A 49 -11.40 -4.05 -4.62
CA GLN A 49 -10.48 -2.98 -5.01
C GLN A 49 -9.09 -3.53 -5.30
N MET A 50 -8.53 -4.33 -4.38
CA MET A 50 -7.20 -4.95 -4.57
C MET A 50 -7.15 -5.83 -5.83
N ILE A 51 -8.21 -6.60 -6.12
CA ILE A 51 -8.28 -7.44 -7.32
C ILE A 51 -8.36 -6.57 -8.59
N GLN A 52 -9.11 -5.46 -8.55
CA GLN A 52 -9.22 -4.53 -9.68
C GLN A 52 -7.89 -3.83 -9.95
N ASP A 53 -7.20 -3.37 -8.89
CA ASP A 53 -5.90 -2.73 -8.98
C ASP A 53 -4.85 -3.71 -9.53
N ALA A 54 -4.85 -4.95 -9.03
CA ALA A 54 -3.97 -6.01 -9.52
C ALA A 54 -4.22 -6.35 -11.00
N ARG A 55 -5.49 -6.39 -11.44
CA ARG A 55 -5.85 -6.62 -12.86
C ARG A 55 -5.43 -5.46 -13.75
N THR A 56 -5.64 -4.23 -13.30
CA THR A 56 -5.21 -3.02 -14.02
C THR A 56 -3.70 -3.02 -14.18
N ASN A 57 -2.96 -3.28 -13.09
CA ASN A 57 -1.51 -3.40 -13.11
C ASN A 57 -1.04 -4.53 -14.06
N ALA A 58 -1.67 -5.70 -13.98
CA ALA A 58 -1.36 -6.83 -14.86
C ALA A 58 -1.61 -6.52 -16.34
N ALA A 59 -2.62 -5.72 -16.67
CA ALA A 59 -2.90 -5.29 -18.04
C ALA A 59 -1.87 -4.29 -18.60
N LEU A 60 -1.19 -3.54 -17.73
CA LEU A 60 -0.12 -2.61 -18.12
C LEU A 60 1.22 -3.32 -18.37
N TRP A 61 1.45 -4.47 -17.73
CA TRP A 61 2.71 -5.24 -17.83
C TRP A 61 3.12 -5.66 -19.25
N PRO A 62 2.21 -6.10 -20.14
CA PRO A 62 2.53 -6.40 -21.53
C PRO A 62 3.10 -5.20 -22.30
N ALA A 63 2.68 -3.97 -22.00
CA ALA A 63 3.22 -2.77 -22.64
C ALA A 63 4.67 -2.51 -22.20
N VAL A 64 4.96 -2.69 -20.90
CA VAL A 64 6.32 -2.56 -20.35
C VAL A 64 7.26 -3.62 -20.92
N ARG A 65 6.82 -4.88 -21.02
CA ARG A 65 7.63 -5.98 -21.56
C ARG A 65 7.97 -5.84 -23.05
N LYS A 66 7.17 -5.10 -23.82
CA LYS A 66 7.44 -4.81 -25.24
C LYS A 66 8.48 -3.71 -25.43
N GLY A 67 8.81 -2.96 -24.38
CA GLY A 67 9.96 -2.07 -24.43
C GLY A 67 11.22 -2.88 -24.72
N PRO A 68 12.07 -2.46 -25.67
CA PRO A 68 13.33 -3.15 -25.89
C PRO A 68 14.12 -3.12 -24.58
N PHE A 69 14.31 -4.30 -23.98
CA PHE A 69 15.35 -4.47 -22.96
C PHE A 69 16.66 -4.30 -23.70
N ARG A 70 17.18 -3.07 -23.74
CA ARG A 70 18.53 -2.80 -24.19
C ARG A 70 19.41 -3.10 -22.99
N PRO A 71 20.11 -4.25 -22.94
CA PRO A 71 21.28 -4.31 -22.07
C PRO A 71 22.15 -3.15 -22.56
N GLU A 72 22.35 -2.14 -21.72
CA GLU A 72 23.48 -1.23 -21.91
C GLU A 72 24.69 -2.15 -21.96
N THR A 73 25.24 -2.31 -23.18
CA THR A 73 26.44 -3.08 -23.41
C THR A 73 27.44 -2.56 -22.39
N THR A 74 28.03 -3.45 -21.60
CA THR A 74 29.14 -3.16 -20.70
C THR A 74 30.39 -2.84 -21.54
N ASP A 75 30.28 -1.87 -22.45
CA ASP A 75 31.39 -1.27 -23.15
C ASP A 75 32.03 -0.33 -22.14
N THR A 76 32.75 -0.89 -21.15
CA THR A 76 33.68 -0.19 -20.24
C THR A 76 33.31 1.28 -20.02
N LEU A 77 32.08 1.53 -19.54
CA LEU A 77 31.71 2.87 -19.12
C LEU A 77 32.66 3.19 -17.99
N ALA A 78 33.52 4.19 -18.18
CA ALA A 78 34.33 4.72 -17.11
C ALA A 78 33.36 5.18 -16.02
N LEU A 79 33.18 4.33 -15.01
CA LEU A 79 32.24 4.55 -13.91
C LEU A 79 32.61 5.87 -13.29
N THR A 80 31.70 6.83 -13.38
CA THR A 80 31.95 8.14 -12.80
C THR A 80 31.82 8.01 -11.28
N ALA A 81 32.71 8.66 -10.54
CA ALA A 81 32.62 8.70 -9.09
C ALA A 81 31.22 9.15 -8.66
N PHE A 82 30.68 8.50 -7.63
CA PHE A 82 29.37 8.86 -7.10
C PHE A 82 29.46 10.16 -6.30
N SER A 83 28.56 11.09 -6.59
CA SER A 83 28.37 12.33 -5.83
C SER A 83 26.88 12.51 -5.58
N PRO A 84 26.44 12.68 -4.31
CA PRO A 84 25.02 12.91 -3.99
C PRO A 84 24.44 14.17 -4.65
N LEU A 85 25.28 15.18 -4.89
CA LEU A 85 24.88 16.45 -5.49
C LEU A 85 24.54 16.31 -6.98
N ASP A 86 25.06 15.29 -7.66
CA ASP A 86 24.78 15.05 -9.08
C ASP A 86 23.32 14.60 -9.32
N PHE A 87 22.63 14.25 -8.24
CA PHE A 87 21.21 13.88 -8.22
C PHE A 87 20.30 15.04 -7.82
N GLN A 88 20.87 16.23 -7.56
CA GLN A 88 20.13 17.47 -7.36
C GLN A 88 19.91 18.19 -8.70
N GLY A 89 18.67 18.52 -9.04
CA GLY A 89 18.30 19.26 -10.26
C GLY A 89 16.80 19.46 -10.40
N ASP A 90 16.35 19.98 -11.54
CA ASP A 90 14.97 20.44 -11.76
C ASP A 90 13.89 19.38 -11.45
N ASN A 91 14.23 18.10 -11.61
CA ASN A 91 13.29 16.99 -11.47
C ASN A 91 13.56 16.10 -10.25
N ALA A 92 14.60 16.38 -9.46
CA ALA A 92 14.99 15.59 -8.30
C ALA A 92 15.66 16.48 -7.23
N THR A 93 15.07 16.53 -6.05
CA THR A 93 15.57 17.30 -4.91
C THR A 93 16.23 16.38 -3.91
N LEU A 94 17.47 16.66 -3.56
CA LEU A 94 18.17 15.96 -2.48
C LEU A 94 17.58 16.36 -1.13
N VAL A 95 16.93 15.40 -0.46
CA VAL A 95 16.36 15.59 0.89
C VAL A 95 17.40 15.29 1.95
N HIS A 96 18.09 14.15 1.82
CA HIS A 96 19.05 13.70 2.82
C HIS A 96 20.14 12.82 2.21
N TRP A 97 21.35 12.96 2.73
CA TRP A 97 22.47 12.06 2.48
C TRP A 97 23.13 11.68 3.80
N LYS A 98 23.22 10.38 4.07
CA LYS A 98 23.92 9.83 5.24
C LYS A 98 24.98 8.83 4.77
N PRO A 99 26.28 9.15 4.88
CA PRO A 99 27.32 8.18 4.58
C PRO A 99 27.34 7.05 5.62
N LEU A 100 27.51 5.81 5.15
CA LEU A 100 27.72 4.60 5.95
C LEU A 100 29.05 3.94 5.56
N GLN A 101 29.51 2.94 6.34
CA GLN A 101 30.85 2.34 6.18
C GLN A 101 31.15 1.80 4.76
N ASN A 102 30.14 1.29 4.04
CA ASN A 102 30.30 0.75 2.68
C ASN A 102 29.57 1.57 1.62
N GLY A 103 29.09 2.78 1.92
CA GLY A 103 28.28 3.58 0.99
C GLY A 103 27.44 4.61 1.72
N GLY A 104 26.10 4.54 1.63
CA GLY A 104 25.24 5.47 2.36
C GLY A 104 23.75 5.37 2.03
N GLU A 105 22.94 6.02 2.87
CA GLU A 105 21.51 6.21 2.61
C GLU A 105 21.31 7.56 1.90
N LEU A 106 20.67 7.51 0.73
CA LEU A 106 20.31 8.66 -0.09
C LEU A 106 18.79 8.79 -0.14
N MET A 107 18.27 9.97 0.20
CA MET A 107 16.85 10.30 0.13
C MET A 107 16.63 11.45 -0.83
N LEU A 108 15.80 11.20 -1.83
CA LEU A 108 15.47 12.12 -2.93
C LEU A 108 13.96 12.32 -3.00
N GLU A 109 13.53 13.52 -3.36
CA GLU A 109 12.17 13.81 -3.80
C GLU A 109 12.18 13.99 -5.31
N VAL A 110 11.45 13.14 -6.01
CA VAL A 110 11.48 13.03 -7.48
C VAL A 110 10.07 12.86 -8.03
N GLU A 111 9.80 13.40 -9.21
CA GLU A 111 8.55 13.11 -9.91
C GLU A 111 8.57 11.69 -10.49
N TRP A 112 7.40 11.03 -10.57
CA TRP A 112 7.28 9.69 -11.17
C TRP A 112 7.89 9.60 -12.57
N GLN A 113 7.75 10.65 -13.37
CA GLN A 113 8.22 10.72 -14.75
C GLN A 113 9.75 10.73 -14.86
N ALA A 114 10.44 11.30 -13.87
CA ALA A 114 11.90 11.44 -13.85
C ALA A 114 12.62 10.23 -13.21
N LEU A 115 11.87 9.38 -12.52
CA LEU A 115 12.38 8.23 -11.79
C LEU A 115 13.14 7.22 -12.67
N PRO A 116 12.68 6.82 -13.88
CA PRO A 116 13.44 5.92 -14.75
C PRO A 116 14.81 6.48 -15.16
N ALA A 117 14.88 7.75 -15.53
CA ALA A 117 16.13 8.41 -15.92
C ALA A 117 17.12 8.52 -14.74
N LEU A 118 16.61 8.64 -13.52
CA LEU A 118 17.42 8.64 -12.30
C LEU A 118 18.12 7.30 -12.09
N PHE A 119 17.41 6.18 -12.26
CA PHE A 119 18.02 4.83 -12.19
C PHE A 119 19.04 4.60 -13.30
N SER A 120 18.80 5.08 -14.52
CA SER A 120 19.80 5.02 -15.60
C SER A 120 21.07 5.79 -15.25
N ARG A 121 20.95 6.97 -14.62
CA ARG A 121 22.11 7.73 -14.14
C ARG A 121 22.84 7.05 -13.00
N LEU A 122 22.11 6.41 -12.06
CA LEU A 122 22.72 5.62 -10.98
C LEU A 122 23.54 4.45 -11.52
N ALA A 123 23.04 3.76 -12.55
CA ALA A 123 23.74 2.65 -13.19
C ALA A 123 25.07 3.03 -13.87
N GLN A 124 25.31 4.32 -14.12
CA GLN A 124 26.56 4.85 -14.68
C GLN A 124 27.58 5.25 -13.60
N ARG A 125 27.21 5.17 -12.31
CA ARG A 125 28.07 5.53 -11.18
C ARG A 125 28.72 4.31 -10.56
N ASP A 126 29.84 4.52 -9.89
CA ASP A 126 30.60 3.49 -9.18
C ASP A 126 29.94 3.01 -7.87
N VAL A 127 28.61 2.86 -7.88
CA VAL A 127 27.80 2.43 -6.72
C VAL A 127 26.74 1.43 -7.15
N GLN A 128 26.44 0.49 -6.26
CA GLN A 128 25.37 -0.48 -6.38
C GLN A 128 24.21 -0.10 -5.45
N ILE A 129 22.98 -0.38 -5.89
CA ILE A 129 21.78 -0.15 -5.09
C ILE A 129 21.48 -1.43 -4.31
N ALA A 130 21.76 -1.43 -3.00
CA ALA A 130 21.48 -2.56 -2.12
C ALA A 130 19.99 -2.68 -1.80
N ALA A 131 19.32 -1.54 -1.57
CA ALA A 131 17.88 -1.49 -1.35
C ALA A 131 17.28 -0.17 -1.84
N PHE A 132 16.00 -0.18 -2.16
CA PHE A 132 15.24 1.04 -2.48
C PHE A 132 13.82 0.99 -1.94
N ALA A 133 13.27 2.15 -1.59
CA ALA A 133 11.88 2.32 -1.22
C ALA A 133 11.31 3.58 -1.85
N ILE A 134 10.09 3.49 -2.37
CA ILE A 134 9.37 4.60 -3.00
C ILE A 134 8.11 4.84 -2.19
N ALA A 135 7.95 6.06 -1.67
CA ALA A 135 6.77 6.48 -0.92
C ALA A 135 6.14 7.73 -1.57
N PRO A 136 4.80 7.82 -1.63
CA PRO A 136 4.12 9.03 -2.09
C PRO A 136 4.31 10.16 -1.08
N GLN A 137 4.73 11.34 -1.56
CA GLN A 137 4.97 12.55 -0.76
C GLN A 137 4.26 13.74 -1.42
N GLY A 138 2.93 13.80 -1.29
CA GLY A 138 2.11 14.83 -1.93
C GLY A 138 2.12 14.70 -3.44
N THR A 139 2.67 15.70 -4.14
CA THR A 139 2.84 15.70 -5.61
C THR A 139 4.15 15.08 -6.07
N ALA A 140 5.11 14.87 -5.17
CA ALA A 140 6.40 14.24 -5.44
C ALA A 140 6.45 12.83 -4.83
N LEU A 141 7.44 12.04 -5.25
CA LEU A 141 7.74 10.74 -4.65
C LEU A 141 9.02 10.85 -3.84
N ARG A 142 8.96 10.35 -2.60
CA ARG A 142 10.14 10.20 -1.76
C ARG A 142 10.78 8.85 -2.09
N LEU A 143 11.96 8.92 -2.69
CA LEU A 143 12.80 7.79 -3.02
C LEU A 143 13.91 7.67 -1.96
N ARG A 144 13.93 6.56 -1.22
CA ARG A 144 15.03 6.17 -0.34
C ARG A 144 15.86 5.10 -1.05
N LEU A 145 17.17 5.29 -1.10
CA LEU A 145 18.14 4.40 -1.72
C LEU A 145 19.20 4.06 -0.68
N GLU A 146 19.53 2.78 -0.55
CA GLU A 146 20.70 2.31 0.17
C GLU A 146 21.76 1.92 -0.85
N LEU A 147 22.85 2.68 -0.83
CA LEU A 147 23.95 2.57 -1.78
C LEU A 147 25.13 1.86 -1.14
N GLU A 148 25.77 1.00 -1.91
CA GLU A 148 27.03 0.33 -1.60
C GLU A 148 28.06 0.66 -2.68
N HIS A 149 29.35 0.70 -2.33
CA HIS A 149 30.40 0.86 -3.33
C HIS A 149 30.47 -0.37 -4.22
N ALA A 150 30.66 -0.16 -5.53
CA ALA A 150 30.96 -1.26 -6.44
C ALA A 150 32.31 -1.90 -6.02
N LYS A 151 32.34 -3.22 -5.96
CA LYS A 151 33.51 -4.01 -5.54
C LYS A 151 34.42 -4.35 -6.72
#